data_AF-A0A3C0IVL5-F1
#
_entry.id   AF-A0A3C0IVL5-F1
#
_cell.length_a   1.000
_cell.length_b   1.000
_cell.length_c   1.000
_cell.angle_alpha   90.00
_cell.angle_beta   90.00
_cell.angle_gamma   90.00
#
_symmetry.space_group_name_H-M   'P 1'
#
loop_
_entity.id
_entity.type
_entity.pdbx_description
1 polymer ?
#
loop_
_entity_poly.entity_id
_entity_poly.type
_entity_poly.pdbx_seq_one_letter_code
_entity_poly.pdbx_strand_id
1 'polypeptide(L)'
;MKKILTIAALSIATLACKSQQKSTDGFVPLFDGKTTQGWHNYGKTTIGKSWIVEDGTLHLDASNKSGWQTKDGGDIISTESYG
;
A
#
# COMPACT_ATOMS: atom_id res chain seq x y z
N MET A 1 26.53 17.45 -42.63
CA MET A 1 25.83 18.55 -41.91
C MET A 1 24.43 18.01 -41.63
N LYS A 2 23.94 17.79 -40.42
CA LYS A 2 24.03 18.54 -39.15
C LYS A 2 24.16 17.54 -38.00
N LYS A 3 25.10 17.79 -37.09
CA LYS A 3 25.25 17.09 -35.82
C LYS A 3 24.19 17.64 -34.86
N ILE A 4 23.38 16.79 -34.24
CA ILE A 4 22.56 17.19 -33.10
C ILE A 4 23.13 16.53 -31.85
N LEU A 5 23.34 17.39 -30.87
CA LEU A 5 24.08 17.26 -29.64
C LEU A 5 23.08 16.97 -28.49
N THR A 6 23.47 16.09 -27.56
CA THR A 6 23.13 16.12 -26.12
C THR A 6 21.65 15.75 -25.78
N ILE A 7 21.29 14.98 -24.74
CA ILE A 7 21.69 15.01 -23.33
C ILE A 7 21.50 13.61 -22.72
N ALA A 8 22.52 13.14 -21.99
CA ALA A 8 22.42 12.01 -21.08
C ALA A 8 21.52 12.38 -19.89
N ALA A 9 20.33 11.80 -19.81
CA ALA A 9 19.54 11.85 -18.59
C ALA A 9 20.16 10.87 -17.58
N LEU A 10 20.98 11.42 -16.69
CA LEU A 10 21.42 10.77 -15.48
C LEU A 10 20.18 10.53 -14.60
N SER A 11 19.61 9.33 -14.69
CA SER A 11 18.54 8.90 -13.80
C SER A 11 19.09 8.82 -12.38
N ILE A 12 18.97 9.91 -11.65
CA ILE A 12 19.21 9.96 -10.21
C ILE A 12 18.20 8.99 -9.60
N ALA A 13 18.68 7.80 -9.22
CA ALA A 13 17.96 6.90 -8.35
C ALA A 13 17.80 7.64 -7.02
N THR A 14 16.69 8.37 -6.88
CA THR A 14 16.28 8.93 -5.60
C THR A 14 16.10 7.76 -4.67
N LEU A 15 17.07 7.59 -3.76
CA LEU A 15 16.89 6.75 -2.58
C LEU A 15 15.54 7.14 -1.98
N ALA A 16 14.59 6.22 -2.03
CA ALA A 16 13.39 6.32 -1.23
C ALA A 16 13.86 6.28 0.22
N CYS A 17 14.05 7.46 0.81
CA CYS A 17 14.08 7.63 2.24
C CYS A 17 12.70 7.17 2.72
N LYS A 18 12.57 5.86 3.00
CA LYS A 18 11.43 5.34 3.74
C LYS A 18 11.54 6.03 5.09
N SER A 19 10.72 7.07 5.31
CA SER A 19 10.54 7.65 6.63
C SER A 19 10.01 6.53 7.52
N GLN A 20 10.91 5.79 8.17
CA GLN A 20 10.54 4.84 9.20
C GLN A 20 9.90 5.68 10.29
N GLN A 21 8.59 5.58 10.41
CA GLN A 21 7.87 6.16 11.51
C GLN A 21 8.51 5.58 12.77
N LYS A 22 9.24 6.42 13.53
CA LYS A 22 9.90 5.98 14.75
C LYS A 22 8.81 5.47 15.67
N SER A 23 8.82 4.17 15.89
CA SER A 23 8.05 3.58 16.97
C SER A 23 8.51 4.19 18.28
N THR A 24 7.56 4.68 19.06
CA THR A 24 7.76 4.83 20.50
C THR A 24 7.92 3.43 21.10
N ASP A 25 8.75 3.28 22.14
CA ASP A 25 9.11 1.98 22.70
C ASP A 25 7.94 1.00 22.75
N GLY A 26 8.11 -0.17 22.10
CA GLY A 26 7.17 -1.28 22.10
C GLY A 26 6.07 -1.28 21.03
N PHE A 27 5.88 -0.19 20.27
CA PHE A 27 4.89 -0.18 19.17
C PHE A 27 5.51 -0.55 17.82
N VAL A 28 4.78 -1.27 16.98
CA VAL A 28 5.18 -1.52 15.59
C VAL A 28 4.11 -0.95 14.67
N PRO A 29 4.42 0.04 13.81
CA PRO A 29 3.45 0.57 12.86
C PRO A 29 3.15 -0.49 11.78
N LEU A 30 1.89 -0.92 11.68
CA LEU A 30 1.41 -1.90 10.68
C LEU A 30 0.83 -1.26 9.42
N PHE A 31 0.54 0.04 9.46
CA PHE A 31 0.00 0.80 8.34
C PHE A 31 0.81 2.08 8.18
N ASP A 32 1.22 2.36 6.94
CA ASP A 32 2.07 3.50 6.57
C ASP A 32 1.27 4.77 6.22
N GLY A 33 -0.07 4.70 6.27
CA GLY A 33 -0.97 5.80 5.89
C GLY A 33 -1.16 5.97 4.38
N LYS A 34 -0.56 5.11 3.54
CA LYS A 34 -0.41 5.38 2.10
C LYS A 34 -0.68 4.18 1.21
N THR A 35 -0.40 2.98 1.69
CA THR A 35 -0.45 1.76 0.89
C THR A 35 -1.12 0.65 1.66
N THR A 36 -1.54 -0.37 0.92
CA THR A 36 -2.03 -1.63 1.48
C THR A 36 -0.89 -2.62 1.73
N GLN A 37 0.37 -2.16 1.77
CA GLN A 37 1.52 -3.04 2.00
C GLN A 37 1.41 -3.68 3.39
N GLY A 38 1.73 -4.97 3.46
CA GLY A 38 1.60 -5.76 4.68
C GLY A 38 0.17 -6.25 4.97
N TRP A 39 -0.78 -6.04 4.05
CA TRP A 39 -2.16 -6.52 4.17
C TRP A 39 -2.55 -7.42 3.00
N HIS A 40 -3.35 -8.45 3.28
CA HIS A 40 -4.00 -9.27 2.27
C HIS A 40 -5.35 -9.79 2.77
N ASN A 41 -6.23 -10.24 1.88
CA ASN A 41 -7.47 -10.88 2.31
C ASN A 41 -7.21 -12.22 3.00
N TYR A 42 -8.01 -12.54 4.01
CA TYR A 42 -7.98 -13.84 4.66
C TYR A 42 -8.11 -14.97 3.62
N GLY A 43 -7.21 -15.96 3.69
CA GLY A 43 -7.18 -17.10 2.76
C GLY A 43 -6.70 -16.78 1.34
N LYS A 44 -6.18 -15.57 1.07
CA LYS A 44 -5.64 -15.16 -0.23
C LYS A 44 -4.25 -14.56 -0.09
N THR A 45 -3.50 -14.45 -1.20
CA THR A 45 -2.19 -13.77 -1.24
C THR A 45 -2.27 -12.33 -1.73
N THR A 46 -3.46 -11.87 -2.11
CA THR A 46 -3.71 -10.53 -2.65
C THR A 46 -4.73 -9.78 -1.79
N ILE A 47 -4.73 -8.45 -1.92
CA ILE A 47 -5.78 -7.60 -1.39
C ILE A 47 -6.82 -7.31 -2.49
N GLY A 48 -8.08 -7.34 -2.09
CA GLY A 48 -9.22 -7.05 -2.95
C GLY A 48 -9.35 -5.56 -3.20
N LYS A 49 -9.90 -5.22 -4.38
CA LYS A 49 -9.95 -3.85 -4.90
C LYS A 49 -10.85 -2.91 -4.11
N SER A 50 -11.72 -3.44 -3.26
CA SER A 50 -12.58 -2.63 -2.39
C SER A 50 -11.90 -2.13 -1.14
N TRP A 51 -10.67 -2.55 -0.84
CA TRP A 51 -9.85 -1.93 0.21
C TRP A 51 -9.09 -0.74 -0.38
N ILE A 52 -9.45 0.46 0.05
CA ILE A 52 -8.95 1.73 -0.47
C ILE A 52 -8.13 2.44 0.61
N VAL A 53 -7.01 3.03 0.21
CA VAL A 53 -6.30 4.02 1.03
C VAL A 53 -6.60 5.40 0.50
N GLU A 54 -7.27 6.21 1.31
CA GLU A 54 -7.65 7.59 0.99
C GLU A 54 -7.53 8.43 2.27
N ASP A 55 -7.00 9.65 2.15
CA ASP A 55 -6.83 10.59 3.27
C ASP A 55 -6.16 9.99 4.52
N GLY A 56 -5.12 9.18 4.31
CA GLY A 56 -4.39 8.55 5.40
C GLY A 56 -5.13 7.39 6.08
N THR A 57 -6.24 6.91 5.50
CA THR A 57 -7.13 5.90 6.07
C THR A 57 -7.27 4.70 5.14
N LEU A 58 -7.03 3.50 5.66
CA LEU A 58 -7.40 2.25 5.00
C LEU A 58 -8.87 1.93 5.34
N HIS A 59 -9.74 1.89 4.33
CA HIS A 59 -11.16 1.63 4.51
C HIS A 59 -11.73 0.72 3.42
N LEU A 60 -12.89 0.11 3.70
CA LEU A 60 -13.61 -0.70 2.74
C LEU A 60 -14.63 0.17 1.99
N ASP A 61 -14.48 0.29 0.66
CA ASP A 61 -15.51 0.83 -0.21
C ASP A 61 -16.65 -0.17 -0.34
N ALA A 62 -17.73 0.10 0.40
CA ALA A 62 -18.91 -0.74 0.46
C ALA A 62 -20.03 -0.28 -0.50
N SER A 63 -19.71 0.50 -1.54
CA SER A 63 -20.69 0.98 -2.54
C SER A 63 -21.21 -0.14 -3.45
N ASN A 64 -20.40 -1.17 -3.74
CA ASN A 64 -20.74 -2.28 -4.62
C ASN A 64 -20.95 -3.60 -3.85
N LYS A 65 -22.17 -3.75 -3.30
CA LYS A 65 -22.55 -4.92 -2.50
C LYS A 65 -23.34 -5.96 -3.29
N SER A 66 -23.11 -7.23 -2.95
CA SER A 66 -23.96 -8.36 -3.24
C SER A 66 -24.46 -8.94 -1.91
N GLY A 67 -25.67 -8.54 -1.50
CA GLY A 67 -26.20 -8.85 -0.18
C GLY A 67 -25.39 -8.16 0.93
N TRP A 68 -24.89 -8.94 1.88
CA TRP A 68 -24.09 -8.44 3.01
C TRP A 68 -22.59 -8.34 2.69
N GLN A 69 -22.16 -8.76 1.49
CA GLN A 69 -20.75 -8.77 1.08
C GLN A 69 -20.46 -7.69 0.05
N THR A 70 -19.36 -6.98 0.24
CA THR A 70 -18.76 -6.14 -0.81
C THR A 70 -17.97 -7.03 -1.77
N LYS A 71 -18.21 -6.88 -3.08
CA LYS A 71 -17.42 -7.60 -4.10
C LYS A 71 -15.95 -7.20 -3.97
N ASP A 72 -15.03 -8.17 -3.97
CA ASP A 72 -13.59 -7.93 -3.75
C ASP A 72 -13.27 -7.24 -2.39
N GLY A 73 -14.18 -7.35 -1.41
CA GLY A 73 -13.95 -6.99 -0.01
C GLY A 73 -13.55 -8.20 0.83
N GLY A 74 -14.19 -8.34 2.00
CA GLY A 74 -13.89 -9.38 2.99
C GLY A 74 -12.79 -8.97 3.97
N ASP A 75 -12.56 -9.79 4.99
CA ASP A 75 -11.59 -9.50 6.03
C ASP A 75 -10.16 -9.46 5.49
N ILE A 76 -9.33 -8.61 6.08
CA ILE A 76 -7.90 -8.51 5.80
C ILE A 76 -7.10 -8.82 7.05
N ILE A 77 -5.93 -9.42 6.84
CA ILE A 77 -4.98 -9.77 7.88
C ILE A 77 -3.60 -9.25 7.50
N SER A 78 -2.72 -9.12 8.50
CA SER A 78 -1.32 -8.78 8.27
C SER A 78 -0.61 -9.94 7.55
N THR A 79 0.30 -9.59 6.65
CA THR A 79 1.19 -10.58 6.01
C THR A 79 2.08 -11.28 7.03
N GLU A 80 2.55 -10.53 8.02
CA GLU A 80 3.36 -11.06 9.12
C GLU A 80 2.48 -11.52 10.28
N SER A 81 3.01 -12.44 11.09
CA SER A 81 2.39 -12.88 12.35
C SER A 81 3.12 -12.29 13.55
N TYR A 82 2.39 -11.96 14.61
CA TYR A 82 2.94 -11.33 15.83
C TYR A 82 2.50 -12.14 17.07
N GLY A 83 3.40 -12.29 18.05
CA GLY A 83 3.17 -13.03 19.29
C GLY A 83 4.24 -12.76 20.34
#